data_AF-A0A366XVT0-F1
#
_entry.id   AF-A0A366XVT0-F1
#
_cell.length_a   1.000
_cell.length_b   1.000
_cell.length_c   1.000
_cell.angle_alpha   90.00
_cell.angle_beta   90.00
_cell.angle_gamma   90.00
#
_symmetry.space_group_name_H-M   'P 1'
#
loop_
_entity.id
_entity.type
_entity.pdbx_description
1 polymer ?
#
loop_
_entity_poly.entity_id
_entity_poly.type
_entity_poly.pdbx_seq_one_letter_code
_entity_poly.pdbx_strand_id
1 'polypeptide(L)'
;MTMFDLIAIGMDKWQHFLFYGFISFIISLMMSLLPPLANGLRRISAVWFTLIVVSLLEEYRQLFLPDRTAELLDGLANIAGVSVGVVIPLFLHFIWRFCYQKRVRVRSVLSFWTIVIVVFTPLLYGLSAFEEPIPPKAAKSPSVVETSALVNSASSAHSIVTPEEILQKYYPPLEELRDYAKNEMEQLASEAVKEYKEKEMSFNALVAAYIIQGNALEKEIDEEFQHIYENAKRALQDHHYDPSYADKLKKEYEETKKAAKTNILQKSLGELF
;
A
#
# COMPACT_ATOMS: atom_id res chain seq x y z
N MET A 1 -3.27 18.10 7.33
CA MET A 1 -4.09 16.86 7.54
C MET A 1 -5.57 17.17 7.72
N THR A 2 -6.38 16.86 6.71
CA THR A 2 -7.83 17.08 6.79
C THR A 2 -8.51 15.91 7.51
N MET A 3 -9.71 16.12 8.06
CA MET A 3 -10.54 15.06 8.65
C MET A 3 -10.75 13.88 7.68
N PHE A 4 -10.73 14.14 6.36
CA PHE A 4 -10.85 13.12 5.31
C PHE A 4 -9.63 12.21 5.22
N ASP A 5 -8.42 12.70 5.45
CA ASP A 5 -7.20 11.86 5.43
C ASP A 5 -7.16 10.90 6.61
N LEU A 6 -7.63 11.34 7.78
CA LEU A 6 -7.73 10.51 8.98
C LEU A 6 -8.75 9.39 8.80
N ILE A 7 -9.85 9.68 8.09
CA ILE A 7 -10.87 8.70 7.71
C ILE A 7 -10.33 7.72 6.66
N ALA A 8 -9.57 8.21 5.67
CA ALA A 8 -9.00 7.39 4.61
C ALA A 8 -7.92 6.42 5.12
N ILE A 9 -7.03 6.87 6.01
CA ILE A 9 -6.03 6.02 6.68
C ILE A 9 -6.71 4.92 7.51
N GLY A 10 -7.81 5.25 8.20
CA GLY A 10 -8.60 4.25 8.91
C GLY A 10 -9.30 3.26 7.98
N MET A 11 -9.80 3.71 6.83
CA MET A 11 -10.59 2.93 5.89
C MET A 11 -9.80 1.76 5.28
N ASP A 12 -8.52 1.96 4.98
CA ASP A 12 -7.62 0.90 4.51
C ASP A 12 -7.49 -0.23 5.54
N LYS A 13 -7.32 0.12 6.83
CA LYS A 13 -7.22 -0.88 7.92
C LYS A 13 -8.53 -1.65 8.09
N TRP A 14 -9.67 -0.97 7.93
CA TRP A 14 -10.98 -1.63 7.93
C TRP A 14 -11.13 -2.60 6.75
N GLN A 15 -10.63 -2.25 5.57
CA GLN A 15 -10.66 -3.14 4.40
C GLN A 15 -9.83 -4.41 4.65
N HIS A 16 -8.61 -4.27 5.17
CA HIS A 16 -7.76 -5.39 5.58
C HIS A 16 -8.45 -6.29 6.60
N PHE A 17 -8.98 -5.70 7.68
CA PHE A 17 -9.72 -6.42 8.70
C PHE A 17 -10.93 -7.18 8.13
N LEU A 18 -11.77 -6.52 7.34
CA LEU A 18 -12.99 -7.10 6.78
C LEU A 18 -12.70 -8.19 5.75
N PHE A 19 -11.72 -7.98 4.87
CA PHE A 19 -11.36 -8.93 3.83
C PHE A 19 -10.84 -10.25 4.42
N TYR A 20 -9.85 -10.17 5.32
CA TYR A 20 -9.30 -11.35 5.98
C TYR A 20 -10.31 -11.99 6.96
N GLY A 21 -11.17 -11.18 7.59
CA GLY A 21 -12.29 -11.68 8.39
C GLY A 21 -13.30 -12.49 7.58
N PHE A 22 -13.68 -12.00 6.41
CA PHE A 22 -14.63 -12.69 5.54
C PHE A 22 -14.07 -13.99 4.96
N ILE A 23 -12.83 -13.97 4.45
CA ILE A 23 -12.17 -15.17 3.90
C ILE A 23 -11.99 -16.23 4.98
N SER A 24 -11.46 -15.84 6.14
CA SER A 24 -11.23 -16.78 7.25
C SER A 24 -12.54 -17.38 7.79
N PHE A 25 -13.63 -16.60 7.81
CA PHE A 25 -14.97 -17.08 8.13
C PHE A 25 -15.43 -18.17 7.16
N ILE A 26 -15.36 -17.93 5.86
CA ILE A 26 -15.80 -18.90 4.84
C ILE A 26 -14.99 -20.20 4.97
N ILE A 27 -13.66 -20.09 4.99
CA ILE A 27 -12.78 -21.27 5.01
C ILE A 27 -12.98 -22.05 6.31
N SER A 28 -13.09 -21.37 7.45
CA SER A 28 -13.27 -22.03 8.75
C SER A 28 -14.64 -22.67 8.88
N LEU A 29 -15.68 -22.03 8.34
CA LEU A 29 -17.02 -22.61 8.25
C LEU A 29 -16.99 -23.89 7.42
N MET A 30 -16.35 -23.88 6.25
CA MET A 30 -16.19 -25.09 5.43
C MET A 30 -15.45 -26.19 6.18
N MET A 31 -14.31 -25.86 6.82
CA MET A 31 -13.54 -26.85 7.57
C MET A 31 -14.28 -27.42 8.77
N SER A 32 -15.21 -26.66 9.35
CA SER A 32 -16.07 -27.13 10.44
C SER A 32 -17.06 -28.21 9.99
N LEU A 33 -17.49 -28.15 8.72
CA LEU A 33 -18.51 -29.03 8.12
C LEU A 33 -17.93 -30.32 7.52
N LEU A 34 -16.60 -30.37 7.29
CA LEU A 34 -15.96 -31.56 6.70
C LEU A 34 -16.00 -32.78 7.63
N PRO A 35 -16.33 -33.98 7.12
CA PRO A 35 -16.16 -35.24 7.86
C PRO A 35 -14.67 -35.61 8.02
N PRO A 36 -14.28 -36.32 9.09
CA PRO A 36 -15.04 -36.56 10.30
C PRO A 36 -15.16 -35.28 11.15
N LEU A 37 -16.35 -35.02 11.71
CA LEU A 37 -16.63 -33.82 12.52
C LEU A 37 -15.76 -33.74 13.79
N ALA A 38 -15.29 -34.87 14.32
CA ALA A 38 -14.44 -34.93 15.50
C ALA A 38 -13.13 -34.11 15.36
N ASN A 39 -12.65 -33.95 14.12
CA ASN A 39 -11.40 -33.23 13.83
C ASN A 39 -11.63 -31.75 13.48
N GLY A 40 -12.87 -31.23 13.59
CA GLY A 40 -13.22 -29.87 13.20
C GLY A 40 -12.36 -28.81 13.88
N LEU A 41 -12.19 -28.90 15.20
CA LEU A 41 -11.36 -27.97 15.96
C LEU A 41 -9.89 -27.93 15.47
N ARG A 42 -9.30 -29.10 15.20
CA ARG A 42 -7.92 -29.21 14.70
C ARG A 42 -7.79 -28.59 13.31
N ARG A 43 -8.76 -28.79 12.42
CA ARG A 43 -8.76 -28.19 11.08
C ARG A 43 -8.94 -26.68 11.14
N ILE A 44 -9.87 -26.19 11.96
CA ILE A 44 -10.09 -24.76 12.13
C ILE A 44 -8.84 -24.09 12.73
N SER A 45 -8.20 -24.71 13.72
CA SER A 45 -6.94 -24.23 14.29
C SER A 45 -5.80 -24.22 13.24
N ALA A 46 -5.70 -25.25 12.41
CA ALA A 46 -4.73 -25.29 11.31
C ALA A 46 -4.98 -24.18 10.27
N VAL A 47 -6.24 -23.94 9.89
CA VAL A 47 -6.63 -22.82 9.01
C VAL A 47 -6.25 -21.49 9.63
N TRP A 48 -6.62 -21.24 10.89
CA TRP A 48 -6.28 -19.99 11.58
C TRP A 48 -4.77 -19.73 11.57
N PHE A 49 -3.97 -20.73 11.93
CA PHE A 49 -2.52 -20.60 11.91
C PHE A 49 -1.97 -20.35 10.50
N THR A 50 -2.48 -21.09 9.51
CA THR A 50 -2.03 -20.97 8.11
C THR A 50 -2.36 -19.59 7.55
N LEU A 51 -3.57 -19.08 7.80
CA LEU A 51 -4.00 -17.77 7.34
C LEU A 51 -3.21 -16.64 8.01
N ILE A 52 -2.87 -16.74 9.29
CA ILE A 52 -1.99 -15.78 9.96
C ILE A 52 -0.59 -15.78 9.34
N VAL A 53 -0.02 -16.95 9.08
CA VAL A 53 1.32 -17.04 8.47
C VAL A 53 1.27 -16.46 7.05
N VAL A 54 0.28 -16.81 6.25
CA VAL A 54 0.11 -16.27 4.89
C VAL A 54 -0.10 -14.76 4.91
N SER A 55 -0.93 -14.23 5.83
CA SER A 55 -1.17 -12.79 5.92
C SER A 55 0.08 -12.02 6.35
N LEU A 56 0.87 -12.56 7.29
CA LEU A 56 2.16 -11.98 7.67
C LEU A 56 3.19 -12.03 6.54
N LEU A 57 3.24 -13.13 5.79
CA LEU A 57 4.12 -13.26 4.63
C LEU A 57 3.75 -12.28 3.52
N GLU A 58 2.46 -12.02 3.31
CA GLU A 58 2.00 -11.06 2.31
C GLU A 58 2.38 -9.62 2.70
N GLU A 59 2.26 -9.24 3.97
CA GLU A 59 2.77 -7.94 4.43
C GLU A 59 4.30 -7.87 4.35
N TYR A 60 5.00 -8.94 4.72
CA TYR A 60 6.45 -9.01 4.57
C TYR A 60 6.89 -8.91 3.09
N ARG A 61 6.13 -9.49 2.16
CA ARG A 61 6.39 -9.39 0.71
C ARG A 61 6.33 -7.94 0.24
N GLN A 62 5.48 -7.10 0.84
CA GLN A 62 5.37 -5.69 0.49
C GLN A 62 6.63 -4.89 0.83
N LEU A 63 7.46 -5.33 1.79
CA LEU A 63 8.77 -4.70 2.07
C LEU A 63 9.72 -4.74 0.86
N PHE A 64 9.53 -5.68 -0.06
CA PHE A 64 10.33 -5.78 -1.28
C PHE A 64 9.72 -5.00 -2.45
N LEU A 65 8.53 -4.45 -2.29
CA LEU A 65 7.92 -3.63 -3.32
C LEU A 65 8.41 -2.18 -3.21
N PRO A 66 8.94 -1.61 -4.29
CA PRO A 66 9.57 -0.29 -4.29
C PRO A 66 8.67 0.87 -3.85
N ASP A 67 7.34 0.70 -3.92
CA ASP A 67 6.35 1.77 -3.74
C ASP A 67 5.33 1.44 -2.62
N ARG A 68 5.64 0.47 -1.75
CA ARG A 68 4.77 0.05 -0.63
C ARG A 68 5.60 -0.08 0.64
N THR A 69 5.18 0.57 1.71
CA THR A 69 5.71 0.34 3.05
C THR A 69 4.85 -0.72 3.72
N ALA A 70 5.46 -1.79 4.24
CA ALA A 70 4.71 -2.72 5.08
C ALA A 70 4.33 -2.00 6.37
N GLU A 71 3.04 -1.77 6.57
CA GLU A 71 2.55 -1.16 7.81
C GLU A 71 2.24 -2.27 8.82
N LEU A 72 2.87 -2.19 9.99
CA LEU A 72 2.59 -3.12 11.10
C LEU A 72 1.09 -3.17 11.42
N LEU A 73 0.39 -2.05 11.24
CA LEU A 73 -1.05 -1.93 11.46
C LEU A 73 -1.88 -2.77 10.47
N ASP A 74 -1.43 -2.96 9.23
CA ASP A 74 -2.10 -3.87 8.28
C ASP A 74 -1.93 -5.32 8.68
N GLY A 75 -0.72 -5.69 9.10
CA GLY A 75 -0.46 -7.00 9.68
C GLY A 75 -1.36 -7.30 10.89
N LEU A 76 -1.52 -6.32 11.79
CA LEU A 76 -2.41 -6.44 12.95
C LEU A 76 -3.88 -6.50 12.54
N ALA A 77 -4.33 -5.68 11.59
CA ALA A 77 -5.69 -5.70 11.06
C ALA A 77 -6.01 -7.06 10.42
N ASN A 78 -5.08 -7.64 9.68
CA ASN A 78 -5.21 -8.98 9.09
C ASN A 78 -5.34 -10.05 10.18
N ILE A 79 -4.47 -10.05 11.20
CA ILE A 79 -4.51 -11.02 12.31
C ILE A 79 -5.84 -10.91 13.08
N ALA A 80 -6.28 -9.68 13.37
CA ALA A 80 -7.54 -9.42 14.03
C ALA A 80 -8.73 -9.91 13.19
N GLY A 81 -8.72 -9.61 11.89
CA GLY A 81 -9.71 -10.10 10.92
C GLY A 81 -9.79 -11.62 10.92
N VAL A 82 -8.66 -12.31 10.69
CA VAL A 82 -8.58 -13.78 10.69
C VAL A 82 -9.12 -14.38 12.00
N SER A 83 -8.76 -13.78 13.13
CA SER A 83 -9.17 -14.28 14.45
C SER A 83 -10.68 -14.14 14.65
N VAL A 84 -11.26 -12.97 14.34
CA VAL A 84 -12.71 -12.73 14.43
C VAL A 84 -13.48 -13.64 13.48
N GLY A 85 -13.01 -13.79 12.23
CA GLY A 85 -13.66 -14.64 11.24
C GLY A 85 -13.68 -16.12 11.63
N VAL A 86 -12.67 -16.59 12.38
CA VAL A 86 -12.59 -17.98 12.89
C VAL A 86 -13.47 -18.22 14.12
N VAL A 87 -13.70 -17.21 14.96
CA VAL A 87 -14.47 -17.35 16.22
C VAL A 87 -15.92 -17.78 15.95
N ILE A 88 -16.57 -17.22 14.93
CA ILE A 88 -17.98 -17.55 14.62
C ILE A 88 -18.13 -19.02 14.20
N PRO A 89 -17.35 -19.57 13.24
CA PRO A 89 -17.36 -20.99 12.91
C PRO A 89 -16.97 -21.91 14.07
N LEU A 90 -16.05 -21.48 14.94
CA LEU A 90 -15.73 -22.24 16.15
C LEU A 90 -16.96 -22.37 17.05
N PHE A 91 -17.65 -21.26 17.33
CA PHE A 91 -18.85 -21.26 18.16
C PHE A 91 -19.97 -22.12 17.55
N LEU A 92 -20.19 -22.00 16.24
CA LEU A 92 -21.13 -22.86 15.50
C LEU A 92 -20.73 -24.34 15.56
N HIS A 93 -19.43 -24.65 15.43
CA HIS A 93 -18.92 -26.02 15.55
C HIS A 93 -19.16 -26.59 16.95
N PHE A 94 -18.96 -25.80 18.00
CA PHE A 94 -19.25 -26.21 19.38
C PHE A 94 -20.74 -26.49 19.59
N ILE A 95 -21.62 -25.59 19.16
CA ILE A 95 -23.08 -25.79 19.22
C ILE A 95 -23.48 -27.04 18.44
N TRP A 96 -23.00 -27.16 17.19
CA TRP A 96 -23.30 -28.30 16.34
C TRP A 96 -22.84 -29.59 17.00
N ARG A 97 -21.60 -29.65 17.49
CA ARG A 97 -21.06 -30.83 18.15
C ARG A 97 -21.89 -31.19 19.38
N PHE A 98 -22.25 -30.22 20.20
CA PHE A 98 -23.07 -30.45 21.40
C PHE A 98 -24.47 -31.00 21.05
N CYS A 99 -25.14 -30.42 20.05
CA CYS A 99 -26.46 -30.86 19.59
C CYS A 99 -26.42 -32.20 18.83
N TYR A 100 -25.42 -32.41 17.98
CA TYR A 100 -25.24 -33.61 17.15
C TYR A 100 -24.81 -34.82 17.99
N GLN A 101 -23.99 -34.62 19.02
CA GLN A 101 -23.63 -35.69 19.95
C GLN A 101 -24.85 -36.23 20.72
N LYS A 102 -25.96 -35.47 20.77
CA LYS A 102 -27.27 -35.91 21.30
C LYS A 102 -28.24 -36.49 20.25
N ARG A 103 -27.95 -36.46 18.94
CA ARG A 103 -28.84 -37.01 17.88
C ARG A 103 -28.06 -37.77 16.80
N VAL A 104 -28.36 -39.06 16.70
CA VAL A 104 -27.73 -40.04 15.79
C VAL A 104 -27.83 -39.66 14.30
N ARG A 105 -26.66 -39.67 13.65
CA ARG A 105 -26.31 -40.13 12.28
C ARG A 105 -27.38 -39.92 11.18
N VAL A 106 -27.37 -38.74 10.53
CA VAL A 106 -27.95 -38.60 9.18
C VAL A 106 -27.06 -37.72 8.26
N ARG A 107 -26.66 -38.35 7.13
CA ARG A 107 -26.20 -37.86 5.81
C ARG A 107 -25.14 -36.74 5.69
N SER A 108 -23.87 -37.15 5.63
CA SER A 108 -22.72 -36.33 5.17
C SER A 108 -22.72 -35.95 3.68
N VAL A 109 -23.55 -36.58 2.83
CA VAL A 109 -23.46 -36.42 1.37
C VAL A 109 -24.04 -35.09 0.88
N LEU A 110 -25.08 -34.57 1.55
CA LEU A 110 -25.72 -33.30 1.15
C LEU A 110 -24.86 -32.08 1.51
N SER A 111 -24.02 -32.22 2.54
CA SER A 111 -23.12 -31.16 3.01
C SER A 111 -21.91 -30.97 2.09
N PHE A 112 -21.50 -32.00 1.35
CA PHE A 112 -20.37 -31.92 0.42
C PHE A 112 -20.71 -31.09 -0.82
N TRP A 113 -21.89 -31.32 -1.42
CA TRP A 113 -22.32 -30.61 -2.64
C TRP A 113 -22.65 -29.14 -2.41
N THR A 114 -23.17 -28.79 -1.24
CA THR A 114 -23.42 -27.38 -0.86
C THR A 114 -22.11 -26.60 -0.74
N ILE A 115 -21.04 -27.23 -0.23
CA ILE A 115 -19.71 -26.61 -0.16
C ILE A 115 -19.11 -26.38 -1.56
N VAL A 116 -19.25 -27.36 -2.47
CA VAL A 116 -18.75 -27.22 -3.85
C VAL A 116 -19.43 -26.04 -4.56
N ILE A 117 -20.76 -25.90 -4.42
CA ILE A 117 -21.50 -24.82 -5.08
C ILE A 117 -21.09 -23.44 -4.53
N VAL A 118 -21.03 -23.27 -3.21
CA VAL A 118 -20.73 -21.96 -2.61
C VAL A 118 -19.31 -21.47 -2.91
N VAL A 119 -18.35 -22.38 -3.11
CA VAL A 119 -16.93 -22.04 -3.34
C VAL A 119 -16.62 -21.85 -4.82
N PHE A 120 -17.15 -22.73 -5.68
CA PHE A 120 -16.81 -22.68 -7.09
C PHE A 120 -17.62 -21.62 -7.84
N THR A 121 -18.82 -21.27 -7.40
CA THR A 121 -19.61 -20.24 -8.10
C THR A 121 -18.97 -18.84 -8.08
N PRO A 122 -18.46 -18.31 -6.94
CA PRO A 122 -17.74 -17.03 -6.93
C PRO A 122 -16.40 -17.08 -7.66
N LEU A 123 -15.68 -18.21 -7.58
CA LEU A 123 -14.40 -18.41 -8.26
C LEU A 123 -14.57 -18.40 -9.79
N LEU A 124 -15.61 -19.08 -10.29
CA LEU A 124 -15.95 -19.12 -11.72
C LEU A 124 -16.47 -17.77 -12.21
N TYR A 125 -17.25 -17.06 -11.39
CA TYR A 125 -17.72 -15.71 -11.72
C TYR A 125 -16.55 -14.70 -11.77
N GLY A 126 -15.60 -14.78 -10.82
CA GLY A 126 -14.40 -13.95 -10.81
C GLY A 126 -13.48 -14.19 -12.00
N LEU A 127 -13.35 -15.43 -12.48
CA LEU A 127 -12.60 -15.76 -13.69
C LEU A 127 -13.22 -15.15 -14.96
N SER A 128 -14.55 -15.04 -15.02
CA SER A 128 -15.24 -14.44 -16.17
C SER A 128 -15.15 -12.91 -16.24
N ALA A 129 -14.71 -12.25 -15.16
CA ALA A 129 -14.58 -10.80 -15.10
C ALA A 129 -13.18 -10.29 -15.52
N PHE A 130 -12.25 -11.19 -15.87
CA PHE A 130 -10.86 -10.85 -16.26
C PHE A 130 -10.62 -10.79 -17.78
N GLU A 131 -11.66 -10.91 -18.60
CA GLU A 131 -11.58 -10.61 -20.04
C GLU A 131 -11.76 -9.10 -20.28
N GLU A 132 -10.77 -8.31 -19.87
CA GLU A 132 -10.60 -6.99 -20.46
C GLU A 132 -9.98 -7.15 -21.86
N PRO A 133 -10.59 -6.58 -22.92
CA PRO A 133 -10.03 -6.64 -24.26
C PRO A 133 -8.71 -5.87 -24.30
N ILE A 134 -7.63 -6.55 -24.68
CA ILE A 134 -6.33 -5.95 -24.96
C ILE A 134 -6.53 -4.84 -26.01
N PRO A 135 -6.26 -3.56 -25.72
CA PRO A 135 -6.31 -2.53 -26.75
C PRO A 135 -5.21 -2.82 -27.79
N PRO A 136 -5.51 -2.73 -29.10
CA PRO A 136 -4.54 -3.06 -30.13
C PRO A 136 -3.33 -2.13 -30.06
N LYS A 137 -2.16 -2.76 -30.02
CA LYS A 137 -0.85 -2.12 -30.07
C LYS A 137 -0.73 -1.33 -31.38
N ALA A 138 -0.83 -0.01 -31.33
CA ALA A 138 -0.59 0.85 -32.48
C ALA A 138 0.89 0.74 -32.90
N ALA A 139 1.12 0.05 -34.01
CA ALA A 139 2.42 -0.04 -34.65
C ALA A 139 2.74 1.26 -35.40
N LYS A 140 3.97 1.74 -35.23
CA LYS A 140 4.62 2.82 -35.99
C LYS A 140 4.38 2.74 -37.50
N SER A 141 4.24 3.89 -38.14
CA SER A 141 4.72 4.12 -39.51
C SER A 141 5.61 5.38 -39.59
N PRO A 142 6.52 5.47 -40.57
CA PRO A 142 7.63 6.42 -40.60
C PRO A 142 7.44 7.60 -41.59
N SER A 143 8.44 8.50 -41.59
CA SER A 143 8.78 9.57 -42.57
C SER A 143 7.84 10.79 -42.62
N VAL A 144 8.31 11.99 -42.22
CA VAL A 144 9.20 12.91 -42.95
C VAL A 144 8.65 13.28 -44.33
N VAL A 145 8.03 14.46 -44.43
CA VAL A 145 8.15 15.37 -45.58
C VAL A 145 8.16 16.81 -45.05
N GLU A 146 9.31 17.46 -45.22
CA GLU A 146 9.45 18.92 -45.21
C GLU A 146 8.67 19.52 -46.39
N THR A 147 7.97 20.64 -46.19
CA THR A 147 7.97 21.72 -47.19
C THR A 147 7.72 23.06 -46.49
N SER A 148 8.80 23.82 -46.38
CA SER A 148 8.97 25.26 -46.53
C SER A 148 7.72 26.10 -46.81
N ALA A 149 7.43 27.05 -45.91
CA ALA A 149 6.83 28.32 -46.27
C ALA A 149 7.60 29.46 -45.58
N LEU A 150 8.38 30.17 -46.38
CA LEU A 150 8.97 31.46 -46.07
C LEU A 150 7.86 32.47 -45.74
N VAL A 151 7.88 33.02 -44.53
CA VAL A 151 7.46 34.41 -44.30
C VAL A 151 8.50 35.06 -43.40
N ASN A 152 9.33 35.90 -44.03
CA ASN A 152 10.15 36.87 -43.34
C ASN A 152 9.24 37.92 -42.71
N SER A 153 9.36 38.11 -41.40
CA SER A 153 9.15 39.40 -40.76
C SER A 153 10.09 39.48 -39.57
N ALA A 154 11.20 40.20 -39.78
CA ALA A 154 12.10 40.59 -38.72
C ALA A 154 11.41 41.62 -37.82
N SER A 155 11.21 41.28 -36.54
CA SER A 155 11.05 42.24 -35.46
C SER A 155 11.21 41.56 -34.11
N SER A 156 12.13 42.10 -33.30
CA SER A 156 12.31 41.89 -31.85
C SER A 156 12.77 40.49 -31.38
N ALA A 157 14.04 40.41 -30.97
CA ALA A 157 14.59 39.33 -30.15
C ALA A 157 13.83 39.25 -28.80
N HIS A 158 12.80 38.42 -28.76
CA HIS A 158 12.13 37.98 -27.53
C HIS A 158 12.73 36.62 -27.19
N SER A 159 13.47 36.52 -26.07
CA SER A 159 14.01 35.26 -25.58
C SER A 159 12.87 34.27 -25.34
N ILE A 160 12.74 33.26 -26.19
CA ILE A 160 11.78 32.17 -26.00
C ILE A 160 12.27 31.38 -24.78
N VAL A 161 11.63 31.60 -23.63
CA VAL A 161 11.96 30.89 -22.39
C VAL A 161 11.59 29.42 -22.57
N THR A 162 12.53 28.50 -22.39
CA THR A 162 12.29 27.06 -22.57
C THR A 162 11.58 26.44 -21.34
N PRO A 163 10.91 25.28 -21.47
CA PRO A 163 10.37 24.56 -20.32
C PRO A 163 11.44 24.28 -19.24
N GLU A 164 12.66 23.93 -19.66
CA GLU A 164 13.78 23.69 -18.76
C GLU A 164 14.19 24.95 -17.99
N GLU A 165 14.22 26.11 -18.63
CA GLU A 165 14.51 27.39 -17.98
C GLU A 165 13.41 27.79 -16.98
N ILE A 166 12.15 27.44 -17.26
CA ILE A 166 11.02 27.64 -16.32
C ILE A 166 11.22 26.73 -15.11
N LEU A 167 11.46 25.44 -15.33
CA LEU A 167 11.66 24.45 -14.26
C LEU A 167 12.90 24.75 -13.42
N GLN A 168 13.95 25.33 -14.01
CA GLN A 168 15.18 25.69 -13.30
C GLN A 168 14.93 26.59 -12.07
N LYS A 169 13.86 27.40 -12.10
CA LYS A 169 13.46 28.25 -10.96
C LYS A 169 12.93 27.47 -9.76
N TYR A 170 12.50 26.23 -9.97
CA TYR A 170 11.88 25.38 -8.95
C TYR A 170 12.87 24.36 -8.35
N TYR A 171 14.06 24.20 -8.93
CA TYR A 171 15.10 23.34 -8.34
C TYR A 171 15.67 23.89 -7.02
N PRO A 172 15.96 25.20 -6.86
CA PRO A 172 16.44 25.72 -5.58
C PRO A 172 15.49 25.45 -4.40
N PRO A 173 14.18 25.78 -4.45
CA PRO A 173 13.29 25.48 -3.34
C PRO A 173 13.07 23.96 -3.15
N LEU A 174 13.15 23.17 -4.23
CA LEU A 174 13.12 21.71 -4.12
C LEU A 174 14.36 21.18 -3.37
N GLU A 175 15.53 21.73 -3.62
CA GLU A 175 16.76 21.33 -2.94
C GLU A 175 16.74 21.75 -1.47
N GLU A 176 16.27 22.96 -1.15
CA GLU A 176 16.07 23.41 0.23
C GLU A 176 15.12 22.48 0.99
N LEU A 177 14.01 22.08 0.35
CA LEU A 177 13.07 21.12 0.93
C LEU A 177 13.71 19.76 1.16
N ARG A 178 14.55 19.29 0.23
CA ARG A 178 15.28 18.01 0.36
C ARG A 178 16.30 18.05 1.50
N ASP A 179 17.02 19.16 1.65
CA ASP A 179 17.97 19.34 2.75
C ASP A 179 17.27 19.41 4.10
N TYR A 180 16.15 20.14 4.18
CA TYR A 180 15.29 20.17 5.37
C TYR A 180 14.81 18.76 5.74
N ALA A 181 14.20 18.06 4.79
CA ALA A 181 13.70 16.70 4.97
C ALA A 181 14.79 15.74 5.48
N LYS A 182 15.99 15.82 4.88
CA LYS A 182 17.13 15.00 5.27
C LYS A 182 17.54 15.28 6.72
N ASN A 183 17.70 16.55 7.09
CA ASN A 183 18.16 16.93 8.43
C ASN A 183 17.15 16.50 9.50
N GLU A 184 15.86 16.73 9.28
CA GLU A 184 14.80 16.33 10.21
C GLU A 184 14.69 14.80 10.35
N MET A 185 14.79 14.05 9.25
CA MET A 185 14.80 12.59 9.32
C MET A 185 16.05 12.04 10.04
N GLU A 186 17.22 12.65 9.82
CA GLU A 186 18.45 12.29 10.54
C GLU A 186 18.34 12.61 12.04
N GLN A 187 17.70 13.72 12.40
CA GLN A 187 17.44 14.08 13.79
C GLN A 187 16.51 13.07 14.46
N LEU A 188 15.35 12.79 13.86
CA LEU A 188 14.40 11.78 14.37
C LEU A 188 15.10 10.42 14.57
N ALA A 189 15.90 10.00 13.59
CA ALA A 189 16.65 8.76 13.69
C ALA A 189 17.68 8.76 14.84
N SER A 190 18.40 9.88 15.02
CA SER A 190 19.38 10.03 16.09
C SER A 190 18.72 10.02 17.48
N GLU A 191 17.58 10.70 17.63
CA GLU A 191 16.79 10.70 18.87
C GLU A 191 16.28 9.29 19.19
N ALA A 192 15.78 8.56 18.19
CA ALA A 192 15.35 7.16 18.35
C ALA A 192 16.48 6.24 18.85
N VAL A 193 17.67 6.36 18.26
CA VAL A 193 18.85 5.57 18.67
C VAL A 193 19.26 5.91 20.10
N LYS A 194 19.21 7.20 20.47
CA LYS A 194 19.55 7.68 21.81
C LYS A 194 18.58 7.14 22.85
N GLU A 195 17.27 7.32 22.67
CA GLU A 195 16.23 6.84 23.58
C GLU A 195 16.27 5.32 23.78
N TYR A 196 16.60 4.57 22.72
CA TYR A 196 16.77 3.13 22.81
C TYR A 196 17.98 2.74 23.67
N LYS A 197 19.12 3.41 23.47
CA LYS A 197 20.36 3.17 24.25
C LYS A 197 20.18 3.52 25.73
N GLU A 198 19.40 4.57 26.02
CA GLU A 198 19.09 5.02 27.38
C GLU A 198 18.01 4.15 28.07
N LYS A 199 17.44 3.15 27.37
CA LYS A 199 16.40 2.22 27.86
C LYS A 199 15.15 2.91 28.40
N GLU A 200 14.86 4.12 27.93
CA GLU A 200 13.69 4.87 28.37
C GLU A 200 12.38 4.23 27.88
N MET A 201 12.46 3.41 26.83
CA MET A 201 11.30 2.78 26.20
C MET A 201 11.59 1.37 25.68
N SER A 202 10.57 0.51 25.64
CA SER A 202 10.68 -0.79 24.96
C SER A 202 10.87 -0.59 23.45
N PHE A 203 11.67 -1.46 22.81
CA PHE A 203 11.96 -1.40 21.36
C PHE A 203 10.70 -1.20 20.51
N ASN A 204 9.64 -1.97 20.78
CA ASN A 204 8.39 -1.90 20.00
C ASN A 204 7.66 -0.56 20.16
N ALA A 205 7.65 0.00 21.37
CA ALA A 205 6.99 1.29 21.63
C ALA A 205 7.79 2.44 21.01
N LEU A 206 9.13 2.35 21.03
CA LEU A 206 10.02 3.31 20.39
C LEU A 206 9.84 3.30 18.87
N VAL A 207 9.85 2.10 18.25
CA VAL A 207 9.59 1.95 16.82
C VAL A 207 8.22 2.52 16.44
N ALA A 208 7.17 2.24 17.21
CA ALA A 208 5.84 2.77 16.93
C ALA A 208 5.80 4.31 17.02
N ALA A 209 6.42 4.90 18.04
CA ALA A 209 6.46 6.35 18.23
C ALA A 209 7.20 7.06 17.07
N TYR A 210 8.36 6.55 16.67
CA TYR A 210 9.16 7.17 15.62
C TYR A 210 8.64 6.91 14.21
N ILE A 211 7.90 5.82 13.97
CA ILE A 211 7.14 5.65 12.72
C ILE A 211 6.05 6.72 12.61
N ILE A 212 5.32 7.00 13.69
CA ILE A 212 4.28 8.03 13.69
C ILE A 212 4.88 9.41 13.40
N GLN A 213 5.99 9.75 14.05
CA GLN A 213 6.70 11.02 13.83
C GLN A 213 7.27 11.12 12.41
N GLY A 214 7.90 10.06 11.91
CA GLY A 214 8.43 10.00 10.55
C GLY A 214 7.33 10.16 9.49
N ASN A 215 6.18 9.52 9.67
CA ASN A 215 5.04 9.66 8.75
C ASN A 215 4.43 11.07 8.79
N ALA A 216 4.41 11.71 9.96
CA ALA A 216 3.95 13.09 10.09
C ALA A 216 4.88 14.07 9.35
N LEU A 217 6.20 13.90 9.52
CA LEU A 217 7.21 14.67 8.81
C LEU A 217 7.14 14.44 7.29
N GLU A 218 7.03 13.19 6.84
CA GLU A 218 6.89 12.84 5.42
C GLU A 218 5.68 13.53 4.80
N LYS A 219 4.56 13.59 5.53
CA LYS A 219 3.37 14.30 5.08
C LYS A 219 3.60 15.80 4.93
N GLU A 220 4.27 16.44 5.88
CA GLU A 220 4.56 17.88 5.82
C GLU A 220 5.45 18.22 4.60
N ILE A 221 6.48 17.40 4.37
CA ILE A 221 7.38 17.55 3.22
C ILE A 221 6.62 17.33 1.90
N ASP A 222 5.76 16.31 1.83
CA ASP A 222 4.95 16.03 0.64
C ASP A 222 3.95 17.17 0.36
N GLU A 223 3.37 17.79 1.39
CA GLU A 223 2.49 18.96 1.26
C GLU A 223 3.26 20.16 0.66
N GLU A 224 4.47 20.45 1.14
CA GLU A 224 5.32 21.53 0.60
C GLU A 224 5.81 21.22 -0.83
N PHE A 225 6.21 19.99 -1.10
CA PHE A 225 6.56 19.54 -2.46
C PHE A 225 5.39 19.76 -3.42
N GLN A 226 4.17 19.42 -3.01
CA GLN A 226 2.98 19.60 -3.85
C GLN A 226 2.73 21.09 -4.17
N HIS A 227 3.04 22.01 -3.26
CA HIS A 227 3.01 23.44 -3.53
C HIS A 227 4.03 23.86 -4.60
N ILE A 228 5.27 23.39 -4.51
CA ILE A 228 6.32 23.64 -5.51
C ILE A 228 5.89 23.08 -6.88
N TYR A 229 5.39 21.84 -6.90
CA TYR A 229 4.97 21.13 -8.10
C TYR A 229 3.81 21.82 -8.82
N GLU A 230 2.76 22.21 -8.11
CA GLU A 230 1.62 22.91 -8.72
C GLU A 230 2.01 24.31 -9.20
N ASN A 231 2.93 25.01 -8.52
CA ASN A 231 3.45 26.29 -8.99
C ASN A 231 4.28 26.12 -10.28
N ALA A 232 5.09 25.07 -10.40
CA ALA A 232 5.82 24.74 -11.62
C ALA A 232 4.87 24.46 -12.80
N LYS A 233 3.79 23.69 -12.55
CA LYS A 233 2.75 23.43 -13.56
C LYS A 233 2.07 24.71 -14.03
N ARG A 234 1.70 25.61 -13.11
CA ARG A 234 1.09 26.91 -13.46
C ARG A 234 2.04 27.75 -14.31
N ALA A 235 3.32 27.83 -13.92
CA ALA A 235 4.30 28.59 -14.70
C ALA A 235 4.46 28.01 -16.13
N LEU A 236 4.47 26.69 -16.29
CA LEU A 236 4.48 26.08 -17.63
C LEU A 236 3.23 26.45 -18.43
N GLN A 237 2.04 26.41 -17.80
CA GLN A 237 0.78 26.81 -18.44
C GLN A 237 0.75 28.28 -18.85
N ASP A 238 1.25 29.18 -18.01
CA ASP A 238 1.34 30.61 -18.28
C ASP A 238 2.22 30.92 -19.49
N HIS A 239 3.19 30.04 -19.76
CA HIS A 239 4.06 30.07 -20.93
C HIS A 239 3.56 29.18 -22.10
N HIS A 240 2.32 28.69 -22.03
CA HIS A 240 1.67 27.83 -23.03
C HIS A 240 2.36 26.48 -23.29
N TYR A 241 3.13 25.99 -22.30
CA TYR A 241 3.70 24.64 -22.32
C TYR A 241 2.79 23.61 -21.65
N ASP A 242 3.03 22.34 -21.97
CA ASP A 242 2.33 21.22 -21.35
C ASP A 242 2.73 21.10 -19.85
N PRO A 243 1.78 21.02 -18.91
CA PRO A 243 2.09 20.84 -17.48
C PRO A 243 2.91 19.58 -17.17
N SER A 244 2.84 18.55 -18.00
CA SER A 244 3.55 17.28 -17.82
C SER A 244 5.07 17.42 -17.84
N TYR A 245 5.63 18.53 -18.34
CA TYR A 245 7.06 18.81 -18.18
C TYR A 245 7.49 18.87 -16.70
N ALA A 246 6.58 19.25 -15.80
CA ALA A 246 6.84 19.23 -14.36
C ALA A 246 6.95 17.80 -13.77
N ASP A 247 6.47 16.76 -14.46
CA ASP A 247 6.55 15.37 -13.97
C ASP A 247 8.00 14.93 -13.70
N LYS A 248 8.96 15.57 -14.37
CA LYS A 248 10.39 15.37 -14.10
C LYS A 248 10.74 15.72 -12.65
N LEU A 249 10.25 16.86 -12.14
CA LEU A 249 10.48 17.27 -10.74
C LEU A 249 9.89 16.25 -9.77
N LYS A 250 8.68 15.78 -10.06
CA LYS A 250 8.01 14.76 -9.24
C LYS A 250 8.78 13.45 -9.22
N LYS A 251 9.25 13.00 -10.38
CA LYS A 251 10.04 11.77 -10.47
C LYS A 251 11.34 11.86 -9.67
N GLU A 252 12.08 12.96 -9.82
CA GLU A 252 13.34 13.16 -9.09
C GLU A 252 13.11 13.30 -7.57
N TYR A 253 12.04 13.96 -7.16
CA TYR A 253 11.63 14.03 -5.75
C TYR A 253 11.35 12.64 -5.17
N GLU A 254 10.51 11.82 -5.80
CA GLU A 254 10.16 10.49 -5.30
C GLU A 254 11.36 9.52 -5.26
N GLU A 255 12.22 9.56 -6.29
CA GLU A 255 13.44 8.74 -6.33
C GLU A 255 14.40 9.11 -5.18
N THR A 256 14.57 10.41 -4.92
CA THR A 256 15.48 10.89 -3.87
C THR A 256 14.91 10.69 -2.46
N LYS A 257 13.61 10.90 -2.26
CA LYS A 257 12.87 10.59 -1.02
C LYS A 257 13.09 9.15 -0.59
N LYS A 258 12.89 8.22 -1.53
CA LYS A 258 13.08 6.79 -1.30
C LYS A 258 14.52 6.40 -0.98
N ALA A 259 15.48 6.96 -1.71
CA ALA A 259 16.90 6.73 -1.46
C ALA A 259 17.30 7.23 -0.05
N ALA A 260 16.84 8.42 0.34
CA ALA A 260 17.10 8.99 1.66
C ALA A 260 16.53 8.11 2.79
N LYS A 261 15.26 7.70 2.67
CA LYS A 261 14.59 6.81 3.65
C LYS A 261 15.37 5.50 3.86
N THR A 262 15.83 4.90 2.77
CA THR A 262 16.62 3.65 2.82
C THR A 262 17.97 3.86 3.51
N ASN A 263 18.69 4.94 3.17
CA ASN A 263 20.00 5.23 3.73
C ASN A 263 19.93 5.52 5.24
N ILE A 264 18.95 6.30 5.67
CA ILE A 264 18.77 6.65 7.10
C ILE A 264 18.42 5.40 7.90
N LEU A 265 17.54 4.54 7.39
CA LEU A 265 17.19 3.29 8.05
C LEU A 265 18.39 2.34 8.18
N GLN A 266 19.20 2.18 7.12
CA GLN A 266 20.42 1.37 7.16
C GLN A 266 21.43 1.90 8.18
N LYS A 267 21.67 3.23 8.19
CA LYS A 267 22.58 3.87 9.14
C LYS A 267 22.13 3.67 10.58
N SER A 268 20.84 3.90 10.85
CA SER A 268 20.26 3.80 12.19
C SER A 268 20.29 2.37 12.73
N LEU A 269 19.96 1.38 11.89
CA LEU A 269 20.06 -0.03 12.25
C LEU A 269 21.51 -0.44 12.54
N GLY A 270 22.48 0.06 11.76
CA GLY A 270 23.90 -0.18 12.01
C GLY A 270 24.43 0.43 13.31
N GLU A 271 23.77 1.44 13.88
CA GLU A 271 24.13 2.01 15.19
C GLU A 271 23.52 1.26 16.38
N LEU A 272 22.57 0.35 16.13
CA LEU A 272 21.85 -0.43 17.11
C LEU A 272 22.42 -1.85 17.33
N PHE A 273 23.20 -2.37 16.37
CA PHE A 273 23.79 -3.72 16.38
C PHE A 273 25.30 -3.67 16.19
#